data_AF-A0A2R6NJF7-F1
#
_entry.id   AF-A0A2R6NJF7-F1
#
_cell.length_a   1.000
_cell.length_b   1.000
_cell.length_c   1.000
_cell.angle_alpha   90.00
_cell.angle_beta   90.00
_cell.angle_gamma   90.00
#
_symmetry.space_group_name_H-M   'P 1'
#
loop_
_entity.id
_entity.type
_entity.pdbx_description
1 polymer ?
#
loop_
_entity_poly.entity_id
_entity_poly.type
_entity_poly.pdbx_seq_one_letter_code
_entity_poly.pdbx_strand_id
1 'polypeptide(L)'
;MLSPNLNCEQFLLRKRAWRAAYHFRKTSGLLIIDRQMKLPALPITAKRYWNAEYYPDDPEAVTLICTHGTGFHKEHWEPTLEHLYDKLANSNPTIKVRDAWSIDAPNHGDAAVLNEEVLQWGYTSVFGWEEYARSVHAFLTGLGKGVDVDFQSRKLVGIGHSMGAITLWKSKPLLHEAHISLLLQDYGLRPLPTADYPDRIDGVTLKCPRAQEAVRQSYSYRSLQHSNTFT
;
A
#
# COMPACT_ATOMS: atom_id res chain seq x y z
N MET A 1 20.55 4.67 -0.09
CA MET A 1 20.92 4.26 1.28
C MET A 1 20.20 5.22 2.20
N LEU A 2 19.47 4.72 3.19
CA LEU A 2 18.72 5.56 4.13
C LEU A 2 19.67 6.38 5.02
N SER A 3 19.20 7.53 5.51
CA SER A 3 19.92 8.34 6.53
C SER A 3 20.36 7.46 7.71
N PRO A 4 21.56 7.69 8.30
CA PRO A 4 22.05 6.90 9.44
C PRO A 4 21.14 6.96 10.68
N ASN A 5 20.22 7.92 10.73
CA ASN A 5 19.26 8.09 11.83
C ASN A 5 17.96 7.30 11.65
N LEU A 6 17.82 6.53 10.56
CA LEU A 6 16.58 5.85 10.22
C LEU A 6 16.81 4.37 9.92
N ASN A 7 16.35 3.51 10.82
CA ASN A 7 16.29 2.06 10.61
C ASN A 7 15.05 1.70 9.79
N CYS A 8 15.11 0.59 9.06
CA CYS A 8 13.95 0.05 8.37
C CYS A 8 13.92 -1.48 8.33
N GLU A 9 12.72 -2.06 8.28
CA GLU A 9 12.49 -3.50 8.16
C GLU A 9 11.20 -3.76 7.37
N GLN A 10 11.23 -4.77 6.51
CA GLN A 10 10.10 -5.15 5.66
C GLN A 10 9.33 -6.32 6.26
N PHE A 11 8.01 -6.18 6.24
CA PHE A 11 7.06 -7.12 6.78
C PHE A 11 6.12 -7.61 5.67
N LEU A 12 5.71 -8.86 5.81
CA LEU A 12 4.70 -9.48 4.97
C LEU A 12 3.51 -9.88 5.85
N LEU A 13 2.37 -9.25 5.61
CA LEU A 13 1.11 -9.69 6.20
C LEU A 13 0.55 -10.86 5.40
N ARG A 14 0.56 -12.06 6.00
CA ARG A 14 -0.09 -13.26 5.47
C ARG A 14 -1.50 -13.40 6.05
N LYS A 15 -2.38 -14.06 5.29
CA LYS A 15 -3.75 -14.38 5.76
C LYS A 15 -3.68 -15.21 7.06
N ARG A 16 -4.50 -14.87 8.08
CA ARG A 16 -4.94 -15.88 9.05
C ARG A 16 -5.81 -16.90 8.30
N ALA A 17 -5.80 -18.17 8.71
CA ALA A 17 -6.63 -19.19 8.07
C ALA A 17 -8.12 -18.84 8.27
N TRP A 18 -8.77 -18.27 7.26
CA TRP A 18 -10.21 -18.11 7.22
C TRP A 18 -10.81 -19.32 6.52
N ARG A 19 -11.72 -20.05 7.18
CA ARG A 19 -12.64 -20.94 6.47
C ARG A 19 -13.54 -20.06 5.63
N ALA A 20 -13.40 -20.12 4.30
CA ALA A 20 -14.32 -19.45 3.39
C ALA A 20 -15.74 -20.00 3.65
N ALA A 21 -16.62 -19.19 4.22
CA ALA A 21 -18.04 -19.52 4.30
C ALA A 21 -18.66 -19.19 2.94
N TYR A 22 -18.81 -20.19 2.09
CA TYR A 22 -19.59 -20.08 0.85
C TYR A 22 -21.05 -19.86 1.21
N HIS A 23 -21.64 -18.73 0.83
CA HIS A 23 -23.08 -18.50 0.92
C HIS A 23 -23.67 -18.56 -0.49
N PHE A 24 -24.26 -19.70 -0.84
CA PHE A 24 -25.06 -19.85 -2.05
C PHE A 24 -26.48 -19.35 -1.75
N ARG A 25 -26.92 -18.22 -2.33
CA ARG A 25 -28.34 -17.89 -2.40
C ARG A 25 -28.91 -18.46 -3.69
N LYS A 26 -29.87 -19.37 -3.57
CA LYS A 26 -30.64 -19.89 -4.69
C LYS A 26 -31.95 -19.09 -4.77
N THR A 27 -32.05 -18.18 -5.72
CA THR A 27 -33.33 -17.54 -6.08
C THR A 27 -33.63 -17.86 -7.53
N SER A 28 -34.71 -18.63 -7.73
CA SER A 28 -35.48 -18.77 -8.97
C SER A 28 -34.69 -18.79 -10.28
N GLY A 29 -34.12 -19.95 -10.63
CA GLY A 29 -33.71 -20.29 -12.00
C GLY A 29 -32.52 -19.56 -12.62
N LEU A 30 -32.01 -18.49 -12.01
CA LEU A 30 -30.83 -17.77 -12.47
C LEU A 30 -29.72 -17.90 -11.42
N LEU A 31 -28.63 -18.60 -11.76
CA LEU A 31 -27.44 -18.64 -10.93
C LEU A 31 -26.74 -17.27 -11.05
N ILE A 32 -27.19 -16.28 -10.26
CA ILE A 32 -26.43 -15.04 -10.08
C ILE A 32 -25.21 -15.42 -9.26
N ILE A 33 -24.07 -15.63 -9.93
CA ILE A 33 -22.78 -15.58 -9.26
C ILE A 33 -22.61 -14.13 -8.85
N ASP A 34 -22.96 -13.83 -7.59
CA ASP A 34 -22.55 -12.59 -6.96
C ASP A 34 -21.01 -12.56 -7.00
N ARG A 35 -20.48 -11.83 -7.99
CA ARG A 35 -19.03 -11.64 -8.17
C ARG A 35 -18.44 -10.75 -7.09
N GLN A 36 -19.19 -10.31 -6.08
CA GLN A 36 -18.61 -9.99 -4.78
C GLN A 36 -18.28 -11.29 -4.06
N MET A 37 -17.32 -12.04 -4.61
CA MET A 37 -16.55 -12.93 -3.77
C MET A 37 -16.03 -12.06 -2.62
N LYS A 38 -16.50 -12.31 -1.40
CA LYS A 38 -15.88 -11.84 -0.17
C LYS A 38 -14.53 -12.53 -0.03
N LEU A 39 -13.62 -12.30 -0.98
CA LEU A 39 -12.25 -12.76 -0.91
C LEU A 39 -11.68 -12.19 0.40
N PRO A 40 -11.09 -13.02 1.26
CA PRO A 40 -10.35 -12.53 2.41
C PRO A 40 -9.32 -11.51 1.91
N ALA A 41 -9.09 -10.45 2.71
CA ALA A 41 -8.14 -9.40 2.36
C ALA A 41 -6.85 -10.01 1.79
N LEU A 42 -6.39 -9.46 0.67
CA LEU A 42 -5.20 -9.95 -0.01
C LEU A 42 -3.97 -9.71 0.86
N PRO A 43 -2.96 -10.60 0.80
CA PRO A 43 -1.65 -10.34 1.38
C PRO A 43 -1.11 -8.97 0.96
N ILE A 44 -0.51 -8.26 1.91
CA ILE A 44 0.16 -6.99 1.65
C ILE A 44 1.54 -7.00 2.26
N THR A 45 2.42 -6.20 1.69
CA THR A 45 3.75 -5.89 2.22
C THR A 45 3.72 -4.52 2.86
N ALA A 46 4.42 -4.40 3.98
CA ALA A 46 4.60 -3.13 4.66
C ALA A 46 6.08 -2.98 5.04
N LYS A 47 6.53 -1.76 5.21
CA LYS A 47 7.89 -1.45 5.66
C LYS A 47 7.81 -0.51 6.84
N ARG A 48 8.44 -0.89 7.94
CA ARG A 48 8.55 -0.10 9.17
C ARG A 48 9.81 0.73 9.09
N TYR A 49 9.72 1.97 9.56
CA TYR A 49 10.84 2.88 9.74
C TYR A 49 10.83 3.41 11.17
N TRP A 50 11.97 3.41 11.84
CA TRP A 50 12.07 3.87 13.22
C TRP A 50 13.49 4.30 13.58
N ASN A 51 13.63 5.04 14.67
CA ASN A 51 14.90 5.25 15.33
C ASN A 51 14.87 4.48 16.67
N ALA A 52 15.94 3.73 16.98
CA ALA A 52 15.98 2.87 18.17
C ALA A 52 15.90 3.66 19.48
N GLU A 53 16.31 4.92 19.47
CA GLU A 53 16.29 5.81 20.64
C GLU A 53 14.90 6.45 20.84
N TYR A 54 13.99 6.35 19.86
CA TYR A 54 12.76 7.13 19.84
C TYR A 54 11.59 6.38 20.43
N TYR A 55 11.32 6.68 21.70
CA TYR A 55 10.03 6.48 22.36
C TYR A 55 9.39 5.08 22.17
N PRO A 56 10.14 3.98 22.32
CA PRO A 56 9.63 2.63 22.04
C PRO A 56 8.37 2.31 22.86
N ASP A 57 8.37 2.71 24.14
CA ASP A 57 7.33 2.39 25.12
C ASP A 57 6.51 3.61 25.57
N ASP A 58 6.70 4.77 24.95
CA ASP A 58 5.97 5.98 25.33
C ASP A 58 4.52 5.90 24.81
N PRO A 59 3.49 5.89 25.66
CA PRO A 59 2.10 5.79 25.23
C PRO A 59 1.62 7.03 24.45
N GLU A 60 2.29 8.16 24.62
CA GLU A 60 1.97 9.42 23.94
C GLU A 60 2.60 9.51 22.55
N ALA A 61 3.57 8.64 22.24
CA ALA A 61 4.20 8.62 20.93
C ALA A 61 3.27 8.04 19.85
N VAL A 62 3.25 8.73 18.71
CA VAL A 62 2.40 8.37 17.57
C VAL A 62 3.10 7.39 16.64
N THR A 63 2.30 6.55 15.98
CA THR A 63 2.73 5.69 14.88
C THR A 63 2.13 6.23 13.58
N LEU A 64 2.98 6.51 12.59
CA LEU A 64 2.55 7.04 11.29
C LEU A 64 2.17 5.91 10.35
N ILE A 65 1.00 6.00 9.69
CA ILE A 65 0.54 5.04 8.69
C ILE A 65 0.52 5.71 7.32
N CYS A 66 1.46 5.32 6.47
CA CYS A 66 1.68 5.88 5.13
C CYS A 66 1.05 5.00 4.04
N THR A 67 0.14 5.58 3.26
CA THR A 67 -0.53 4.90 2.14
C THR A 67 -0.27 5.63 0.83
N HIS A 68 0.24 4.91 -0.18
CA HIS A 68 0.67 5.51 -1.44
C HIS A 68 -0.49 5.74 -2.42
N GLY A 69 -0.24 6.58 -3.43
CA GLY A 69 -1.17 6.81 -4.54
C GLY A 69 -1.08 5.75 -5.63
N THR A 70 -1.95 5.84 -6.64
CA THR A 70 -1.87 5.01 -7.85
C THR A 70 -0.53 5.18 -8.56
N GLY A 71 0.11 4.09 -9.00
CA GLY A 71 1.39 4.15 -9.70
C GLY A 71 2.61 4.37 -8.80
N PHE A 72 2.45 4.19 -7.49
CA PHE A 72 3.53 4.24 -6.49
C PHE A 72 3.61 2.93 -5.70
N HIS A 73 4.60 2.81 -4.81
CA HIS A 73 4.79 1.69 -3.88
C HIS A 73 5.27 2.24 -2.52
N LYS A 74 5.36 1.37 -1.51
CA LYS A 74 5.64 1.74 -0.11
C LYS A 74 6.93 2.54 0.10
N GLU A 75 8.01 2.24 -0.62
CA GLU A 75 9.30 2.95 -0.54
C GLU A 75 9.25 4.37 -1.12
N HIS A 76 8.18 4.76 -1.81
CA HIS A 76 8.00 6.15 -2.25
C HIS A 76 8.02 7.14 -1.07
N TRP A 77 7.69 6.69 0.14
CA TRP A 77 7.72 7.50 1.34
C TRP A 77 9.13 7.71 1.93
N GLU A 78 10.15 6.96 1.50
CA GLU A 78 11.50 7.00 2.09
C GLU A 78 12.10 8.42 2.14
N PRO A 79 12.12 9.21 1.05
CA PRO A 79 12.71 10.56 1.10
C PRO A 79 11.99 11.49 2.09
N THR A 80 10.66 11.36 2.17
CA THR A 80 9.83 12.16 3.09
C THR A 80 10.05 11.74 4.53
N LEU A 81 10.19 10.45 4.79
CA LEU A 81 10.47 9.93 6.13
C LEU A 81 11.90 10.28 6.57
N GLU A 82 12.90 10.16 5.70
CA GLU A 82 14.27 10.64 6.00
C GLU A 82 14.27 12.09 6.44
N HIS A 83 13.65 12.97 5.66
CA HIS A 83 13.58 14.39 5.98
C HIS A 83 12.82 14.67 7.28
N LEU A 84 11.75 13.91 7.53
CA LEU A 84 10.99 14.00 8.78
C LEU A 84 11.85 13.61 9.98
N TYR A 85 12.52 12.46 9.93
CA TYR A 85 13.34 11.96 11.04
C TYR A 85 14.57 12.83 11.27
N ASP A 86 15.19 13.38 10.23
CA ASP A 86 16.27 14.35 10.39
C ASP A 86 15.78 15.64 11.08
N LYS A 87 14.56 16.10 10.79
CA LYS A 87 13.96 17.23 11.51
C LYS A 87 13.65 16.90 12.96
N LEU A 88 13.13 15.71 13.24
CA LEU A 88 12.85 15.26 14.60
C LEU A 88 14.14 15.17 15.44
N ALA A 89 15.25 14.74 14.84
CA ALA A 89 16.56 14.67 15.51
C ALA A 89 17.18 16.03 15.81
N ASN A 90 16.96 17.00 14.92
CA ASN A 90 17.56 18.33 15.04
C ASN A 90 16.64 19.36 15.72
N SER A 91 15.52 18.93 16.30
CA SER A 91 14.57 19.80 17.00
C SER A 91 14.22 19.24 18.38
N ASN A 92 13.53 20.04 19.20
CA ASN A 92 12.85 19.53 20.40
C ASN A 92 11.36 19.33 20.03
N PRO A 93 11.00 18.19 19.43
CA PRO A 93 9.71 18.05 18.78
C PRO A 93 8.59 18.03 19.81
N THR A 94 7.54 18.80 19.56
CA THR A 94 6.30 18.76 20.36
C THR A 94 5.52 17.46 20.13
N ILE A 95 5.76 16.79 19.00
CA ILE A 95 5.14 15.51 18.63
C ILE A 95 6.19 14.41 18.67
N LYS A 96 5.95 13.40 19.49
CA LYS A 96 6.81 12.21 19.58
C LYS A 96 6.40 11.19 18.54
N VAL A 97 7.29 10.83 17.62
CA VAL A 97 7.05 9.78 16.63
C VAL A 97 7.79 8.51 17.02
N ARG A 98 7.05 7.42 17.26
CA ARG A 98 7.59 6.09 17.60
C ARG A 98 8.16 5.42 16.36
N ASP A 99 7.31 5.22 15.36
CA ASP A 99 7.64 4.55 14.11
C ASP A 99 6.68 4.98 12.98
N ALA A 100 7.10 4.74 11.74
CA ALA A 100 6.30 4.94 10.55
C ALA A 100 6.17 3.62 9.78
N TRP A 101 5.00 3.39 9.18
CA TRP A 101 4.70 2.19 8.41
C TRP A 101 4.19 2.57 7.03
N SER A 102 4.93 2.23 5.98
CA SER A 102 4.47 2.38 4.59
C SER A 102 3.92 1.06 4.08
N ILE A 103 2.73 1.07 3.47
CA ILE A 103 1.99 -0.15 3.10
C ILE A 103 1.76 -0.19 1.59
N ASP A 104 2.06 -1.32 0.95
CA ASP A 104 1.70 -1.56 -0.46
C ASP A 104 0.21 -1.88 -0.59
N ALA A 105 -0.44 -1.31 -1.60
CA ALA A 105 -1.74 -1.80 -2.06
C ALA A 105 -1.58 -3.22 -2.62
N PRO A 106 -2.60 -4.10 -2.51
CA PRO A 106 -2.44 -5.49 -2.94
C PRO A 106 -2.05 -5.69 -4.40
N ASN A 107 -2.31 -4.69 -5.26
CA ASN A 107 -1.98 -4.68 -6.68
C ASN A 107 -0.79 -3.78 -7.03
N HIS A 108 0.01 -3.34 -6.06
CA HIS A 108 1.21 -2.52 -6.27
C HIS A 108 2.44 -3.12 -5.56
N GLY A 109 3.63 -2.76 -6.04
CA GLY A 109 4.89 -3.07 -5.38
C GLY A 109 5.10 -4.57 -5.17
N ASP A 110 5.66 -4.94 -4.02
CA ASP A 110 5.93 -6.35 -3.70
C ASP A 110 4.64 -7.14 -3.43
N ALA A 111 3.57 -6.47 -2.99
CA ALA A 111 2.27 -7.10 -2.79
C ALA A 111 1.65 -7.58 -4.11
N ALA A 112 1.88 -6.85 -5.22
CA ALA A 112 1.41 -7.26 -6.54
C ALA A 112 2.00 -8.62 -6.96
N VAL A 113 3.29 -8.82 -6.70
CA VAL A 113 4.00 -10.08 -7.00
C VAL A 113 3.40 -11.24 -6.21
N LEU A 114 3.10 -11.01 -4.92
CA LEU A 114 2.49 -12.03 -4.06
C LEU A 114 1.06 -12.39 -4.46
N ASN A 115 0.36 -11.45 -5.09
CA ASN A 115 -1.04 -11.60 -5.47
C ASN A 115 -1.24 -11.85 -6.96
N GLU A 116 -0.17 -12.06 -7.74
CA GLU A 116 -0.20 -12.09 -9.20
C GLU A 116 -1.31 -13.02 -9.73
N GLU A 117 -1.37 -14.26 -9.25
CA GLU A 117 -2.38 -15.24 -9.66
C GLU A 117 -3.81 -14.77 -9.33
N VAL A 118 -4.04 -14.26 -8.12
CA VAL A 118 -5.37 -13.81 -7.68
C VAL A 118 -5.81 -12.57 -8.43
N LEU A 119 -4.87 -11.67 -8.73
CA LEU A 119 -5.14 -10.45 -9.46
C LEU A 119 -5.47 -10.74 -10.94
N GLN A 120 -4.85 -11.76 -11.54
CA GLN A 120 -5.14 -12.18 -12.93
C GLN A 120 -6.58 -12.66 -13.12
N TRP A 121 -7.12 -13.43 -12.17
CA TRP A 121 -8.42 -14.10 -12.32
C TRP A 121 -9.56 -13.49 -11.49
N GLY A 122 -9.25 -12.89 -10.35
CA GLY A 122 -10.22 -12.57 -9.29
C GLY A 122 -10.89 -11.20 -9.35
N TYR A 123 -10.39 -10.27 -10.15
CA TYR A 123 -10.93 -8.90 -10.24
C TYR A 123 -11.53 -8.63 -11.62
N THR A 124 -12.35 -7.58 -11.77
CA THR A 124 -12.78 -6.98 -13.06
C THR A 124 -11.76 -5.90 -13.47
N SER A 125 -11.86 -5.30 -14.66
CA SER A 125 -10.79 -4.52 -15.33
C SER A 125 -10.07 -3.45 -14.49
N VAL A 126 -10.63 -3.09 -13.34
CA VAL A 126 -10.11 -2.13 -12.38
C VAL A 126 -10.04 -2.77 -11.00
N PHE A 127 -8.89 -2.62 -10.32
CA PHE A 127 -8.76 -2.97 -8.91
C PHE A 127 -9.40 -1.86 -8.06
N GLY A 128 -10.44 -2.21 -7.29
CA GLY A 128 -11.17 -1.25 -6.47
C GLY A 128 -10.32 -0.70 -5.33
N TRP A 129 -10.33 0.61 -5.09
CA TRP A 129 -9.58 1.23 -3.98
C TRP A 129 -10.07 0.76 -2.61
N GLU A 130 -11.32 0.28 -2.53
CA GLU A 130 -11.89 -0.40 -1.37
C GLU A 130 -11.03 -1.58 -0.93
N GLU A 131 -10.40 -2.30 -1.86
CA GLU A 131 -9.56 -3.45 -1.55
C GLU A 131 -8.30 -3.04 -0.78
N TYR A 132 -7.75 -1.88 -1.11
CA TYR A 132 -6.63 -1.31 -0.36
C TYR A 132 -7.07 -0.94 1.05
N ALA A 133 -8.24 -0.29 1.20
CA ALA A 133 -8.81 0.04 2.50
C ALA A 133 -9.09 -1.21 3.34
N ARG A 134 -9.66 -2.27 2.75
CA ARG A 134 -9.90 -3.55 3.43
C ARG A 134 -8.59 -4.18 3.92
N SER A 135 -7.53 -4.09 3.12
CA SER A 135 -6.23 -4.67 3.46
C SER A 135 -5.53 -3.86 4.56
N VAL A 136 -5.55 -2.53 4.48
CA VAL A 136 -5.04 -1.64 5.55
C VAL A 136 -5.81 -1.84 6.84
N HIS A 137 -7.15 -1.94 6.78
CA HIS A 137 -7.96 -2.24 7.95
C HIS A 137 -7.57 -3.59 8.59
N ALA A 138 -7.42 -4.65 7.78
CA ALA A 138 -7.01 -5.97 8.27
C ALA A 138 -5.60 -5.96 8.89
N PHE A 139 -4.70 -5.14 8.35
CA PHE A 139 -3.36 -4.93 8.87
C PHE A 139 -3.39 -4.25 10.25
N LEU A 140 -4.13 -3.15 10.39
CA LEU A 140 -4.21 -2.37 11.63
C LEU A 140 -5.03 -3.02 12.74
N THR A 141 -5.90 -3.98 12.41
CA THR A 141 -6.73 -4.71 13.40
C THR A 141 -6.16 -6.07 13.78
N GLY A 142 -4.94 -6.40 13.33
CA GLY A 142 -4.32 -7.69 13.66
C GLY A 142 -5.03 -8.91 13.09
N LEU A 143 -5.79 -8.75 12.00
CA LEU A 143 -6.51 -9.86 11.36
C LEU A 143 -5.59 -10.76 10.50
N GLY A 144 -4.33 -10.36 10.29
CA GLY A 144 -3.30 -11.14 9.59
C GLY A 144 -2.29 -11.84 10.52
N LYS A 145 -1.26 -12.44 9.91
CA LYS A 145 -0.06 -12.97 10.57
C LYS A 145 1.19 -12.35 9.95
N GLY A 146 2.30 -12.30 10.68
CA GLY A 146 3.60 -11.82 10.18
C GLY A 146 3.95 -10.39 10.59
N VAL A 147 3.09 -9.74 11.38
CA VAL A 147 3.38 -8.45 12.03
C VAL A 147 3.00 -8.60 13.50
N ASP A 148 3.99 -8.51 14.38
CA ASP A 148 3.81 -8.63 15.84
C ASP A 148 3.72 -7.23 16.47
N VAL A 149 2.71 -6.47 16.05
CA VAL A 149 2.44 -5.11 16.54
C VAL A 149 0.96 -4.96 16.79
N ASP A 150 0.61 -4.63 18.03
CA ASP A 150 -0.74 -4.22 18.39
C ASP A 150 -0.94 -2.74 18.06
N PHE A 151 -1.39 -2.46 16.83
CA PHE A 151 -1.70 -1.10 16.40
C PHE A 151 -2.92 -0.51 17.12
N GLN A 152 -3.83 -1.33 17.65
CA GLN A 152 -5.05 -0.84 18.29
C GLN A 152 -4.75 -0.19 19.65
N SER A 153 -3.63 -0.56 20.28
CA SER A 153 -3.12 0.07 21.51
C SER A 153 -2.37 1.40 21.27
N ARG A 154 -2.12 1.79 20.01
CA ARG A 154 -1.24 2.93 19.65
C ARG A 154 -2.03 4.13 19.15
N LYS A 155 -1.45 5.33 19.31
CA LYS A 155 -1.93 6.56 18.67
C LYS A 155 -1.54 6.57 17.19
N LEU A 156 -2.49 6.25 16.32
CA LEU A 156 -2.26 6.15 14.88
C LEU A 156 -2.55 7.48 14.16
N VAL A 157 -1.59 7.95 13.37
CA VAL A 157 -1.74 9.11 12.49
C VAL A 157 -1.57 8.66 11.04
N GLY A 158 -2.62 8.80 10.23
CA GLY A 158 -2.59 8.42 8.83
C GLY A 158 -2.06 9.55 7.92
N ILE A 159 -1.18 9.21 6.98
CA ILE A 159 -0.70 10.10 5.91
C ILE A 159 -0.95 9.39 4.57
N GLY A 160 -1.85 9.95 3.75
CA GLY A 160 -2.26 9.31 2.50
C GLY A 160 -2.11 10.22 1.30
N HIS A 161 -1.56 9.67 0.20
CA HIS A 161 -1.45 10.36 -1.09
C HIS A 161 -2.48 9.81 -2.09
N SER A 162 -3.31 10.68 -2.69
CA SER A 162 -4.27 10.31 -3.75
C SER A 162 -5.14 9.10 -3.36
N MET A 163 -5.03 7.95 -4.03
CA MET A 163 -5.68 6.68 -3.66
C MET A 163 -5.48 6.31 -2.18
N GLY A 164 -4.29 6.56 -1.63
CA GLY A 164 -3.98 6.36 -0.21
C GLY A 164 -4.80 7.24 0.72
N ALA A 165 -5.12 8.49 0.34
CA ALA A 165 -5.97 9.36 1.14
C ALA A 165 -7.40 8.79 1.26
N ILE A 166 -7.96 8.28 0.16
CA ILE A 166 -9.27 7.61 0.15
C ILE A 166 -9.24 6.33 1.00
N THR A 167 -8.13 5.60 0.94
CA THR A 167 -7.86 4.39 1.74
C THR A 167 -7.91 4.68 3.24
N LEU A 168 -7.22 5.73 3.68
CA LEU A 168 -7.22 6.16 5.08
C LEU A 168 -8.56 6.72 5.52
N TRP A 169 -9.24 7.49 4.66
CA TRP A 169 -10.58 8.00 4.94
C TRP A 169 -11.55 6.85 5.25
N LYS A 170 -11.52 5.77 4.47
CA LYS A 170 -12.32 4.56 4.72
C LYS A 170 -11.88 3.79 5.97
N SER A 171 -10.66 4.01 6.46
CA SER A 171 -10.09 3.40 7.66
C SER A 171 -10.14 4.30 8.90
N LYS A 172 -10.79 5.47 8.80
CA LYS A 172 -10.83 6.53 9.83
C LYS A 172 -11.22 6.05 11.24
N PRO A 173 -12.13 5.08 11.45
CA PRO A 173 -12.44 4.60 12.80
C PRO A 173 -11.24 4.02 13.57
N LEU A 174 -10.15 3.66 12.89
CA LEU A 174 -8.92 3.15 13.51
C LEU A 174 -7.87 4.24 13.76
N LEU A 175 -8.05 5.43 13.18
CA LEU A 175 -7.04 6.50 13.18
C LEU A 175 -7.43 7.57 14.19
N HIS A 176 -6.47 8.02 14.99
CA HIS A 176 -6.67 9.16 15.88
C HIS A 176 -6.73 10.46 15.06
N GLU A 177 -5.84 10.56 14.07
CA GLU A 177 -5.86 11.62 13.07
C GLU A 177 -5.59 11.04 11.67
N ALA A 178 -6.19 11.63 10.65
CA ALA A 178 -5.96 11.28 9.26
C ALA A 178 -5.72 12.55 8.46
N HIS A 179 -4.49 12.71 7.98
CA HIS A 179 -4.08 13.83 7.15
C HIS A 179 -4.14 13.41 5.68
N ILE A 180 -4.96 14.13 4.90
CA ILE A 180 -5.00 14.00 3.45
C ILE A 180 -3.84 14.82 2.91
N SER A 181 -2.84 14.14 2.34
CA SER A 181 -1.66 14.79 1.82
C SER A 181 -1.68 14.73 0.30
N LEU A 182 -1.95 15.86 -0.35
CA LEU A 182 -1.62 16.06 -1.76
C LEU A 182 -0.13 16.44 -1.86
N LEU A 183 0.76 15.50 -1.51
CA LEU A 183 2.20 15.69 -1.72
C LEU A 183 2.48 15.53 -3.21
N LEU A 184 2.39 16.64 -3.95
CA LEU A 184 3.01 16.78 -5.26
C LEU A 184 4.52 16.76 -5.04
N GLN A 185 5.15 15.62 -5.30
CA GLN A 185 6.59 15.49 -5.13
C GLN A 185 7.21 14.84 -6.39
N ASP A 186 8.23 15.50 -6.94
CA ASP A 186 9.03 15.09 -8.10
C ASP A 186 9.67 13.68 -7.99
N TYR A 187 9.49 13.01 -6.85
CA TYR A 187 10.04 11.71 -6.49
C TYR A 187 9.27 10.52 -7.06
N GLY A 188 8.21 10.74 -7.85
CA GLY A 188 7.55 9.67 -8.61
C GLY A 188 8.34 9.18 -9.82
N LEU A 189 9.34 9.97 -10.23
CA LEU A 189 10.20 9.69 -11.37
C LEU A 189 11.61 9.34 -10.89
N ARG A 190 12.31 8.52 -11.68
CA ARG A 190 13.73 8.21 -11.53
C ARG A 190 14.42 8.33 -12.89
N PRO A 191 15.69 8.79 -12.93
CA PRO A 191 16.45 8.80 -14.17
C PRO A 191 16.68 7.38 -14.70
N LEU A 192 16.78 7.27 -16.03
CA LEU A 192 17.23 6.06 -16.72
C LEU A 192 18.79 6.07 -16.80
N PRO A 193 19.46 4.92 -16.91
CA PRO A 193 18.92 3.55 -17.01
C PRO A 193 18.46 2.98 -15.67
N THR A 194 17.59 1.98 -15.74
CA THR A 194 17.14 1.20 -14.57
C THR A 194 17.22 -0.29 -14.89
N ALA A 195 17.08 -1.16 -13.88
CA ALA A 195 17.07 -2.61 -14.10
C ALA A 195 16.02 -3.07 -15.13
N ASP A 196 14.87 -2.39 -15.19
CA ASP A 196 13.79 -2.67 -16.15
C ASP A 196 14.05 -2.09 -17.55
N TYR A 197 14.97 -1.11 -17.66
CA TYR A 197 15.28 -0.38 -18.89
C TYR A 197 16.79 -0.16 -19.02
N PRO A 198 17.59 -1.24 -19.17
CA PRO A 198 19.05 -1.15 -19.16
C PRO A 198 19.61 -0.39 -20.37
N ASP A 199 18.91 -0.43 -21.51
CA ASP A 199 19.38 0.15 -22.77
C ASP A 199 19.02 1.63 -22.96
N ARG A 200 18.29 2.24 -22.01
CA ARG A 200 17.84 3.64 -22.10
C ARG A 200 18.77 4.52 -21.26
N ILE A 201 19.50 5.41 -21.90
CA ILE A 201 20.56 6.21 -21.24
C ILE A 201 20.16 7.65 -20.90
N ASP A 202 18.98 8.10 -21.35
CA ASP A 202 18.48 9.46 -21.12
C ASP A 202 16.96 9.46 -20.88
N GLY A 203 16.48 10.45 -20.14
CA GLY A 203 15.09 10.61 -19.71
C GLY A 203 14.81 10.07 -18.30
N VAL A 204 13.52 10.09 -17.95
CA VAL A 204 13.02 9.62 -16.64
C VAL A 204 11.91 8.59 -16.83
N THR A 205 11.80 7.67 -15.88
CA THR A 205 10.74 6.66 -15.81
C THR A 205 10.08 6.70 -14.44
N LEU A 206 8.87 6.15 -14.32
CA LEU A 206 8.20 6.01 -13.03
C LEU A 206 9.04 5.12 -12.10
N LYS A 207 9.08 5.47 -10.80
CA LYS A 207 9.70 4.62 -9.79
C LYS A 207 8.99 3.27 -9.65
N CYS A 208 7.68 3.23 -9.86
CA CYS A 208 6.89 2.02 -10.02
C CYS A 208 6.73 1.71 -11.52
N PRO A 209 7.49 0.76 -12.10
CA PRO A 209 7.35 0.37 -13.48
C PRO A 209 5.98 -0.27 -13.72
N ARG A 210 5.56 -0.33 -15.00
CA ARG A 210 4.34 -1.03 -15.41
C ARG A 210 4.24 -2.46 -14.88
N ALA A 211 5.37 -3.15 -14.70
CA ALA A 211 5.42 -4.50 -14.12
C ALA A 211 5.03 -4.53 -12.63
N GLN A 212 5.39 -3.49 -11.85
CA GLN A 212 5.03 -3.33 -10.45
C GLN A 212 3.65 -2.66 -10.25
N GLU A 213 3.13 -1.99 -11.28
CA GLU A 213 1.75 -1.48 -11.38
C GLU A 213 0.77 -2.56 -11.90
N ALA A 214 1.30 -3.64 -12.48
CA ALA A 214 0.49 -4.66 -13.14
C ALA A 214 -0.14 -5.61 -12.12
N VAL A 215 -1.42 -5.37 -11.86
CA VAL A 215 -2.42 -6.10 -12.67
C VAL A 215 -3.53 -5.15 -13.09
N ARG A 216 -3.47 -4.74 -14.38
CA ARG A 216 -4.60 -4.61 -15.33
C ARG A 216 -4.69 -3.33 -16.18
N GLN A 217 -3.88 -2.29 -15.96
CA GLN A 217 -3.81 -1.19 -16.94
C GLN A 217 -3.32 -1.66 -18.33
N SER A 218 -2.59 -2.78 -18.40
CA SER A 218 -2.06 -3.35 -19.65
C SER A 218 -3.09 -4.04 -20.55
N TYR A 219 -4.20 -4.57 -20.02
CA TYR A 219 -5.18 -5.27 -20.86
C TYR A 219 -6.13 -4.32 -21.58
N SER A 220 -6.48 -3.18 -20.98
CA SER A 220 -7.32 -2.16 -21.64
C SER A 220 -6.68 -1.69 -22.96
N TYR A 221 -5.34 -1.52 -22.99
CA TYR A 221 -4.64 -1.06 -24.19
C TYR A 221 -4.52 -2.14 -25.28
N ARG A 222 -4.28 -3.42 -24.93
CA ARG A 222 -4.23 -4.51 -25.92
C ARG A 222 -5.61 -4.83 -26.52
N SER A 223 -6.69 -4.73 -25.74
CA SER A 223 -8.04 -4.92 -26.27
C SER A 223 -8.47 -3.80 -27.22
N LEU A 224 -7.94 -2.58 -27.05
CA LEU A 224 -8.21 -1.44 -27.94
C LEU A 224 -7.39 -1.49 -29.24
N GLN A 225 -6.23 -2.16 -29.25
CA GLN A 225 -5.45 -2.34 -30.48
C GLN A 225 -5.96 -3.50 -31.35
N HIS A 226 -6.61 -4.51 -30.76
CA HIS A 226 -7.24 -5.60 -31.51
C HIS A 226 -8.67 -5.32 -31.98
N SER A 227 -9.28 -4.18 -31.59
CA SER A 227 -10.62 -3.79 -32.07
C SER A 227 -10.60 -2.96 -33.36
N ASN A 228 -9.44 -2.64 -33.94
CA ASN A 228 -9.32 -1.86 -35.19
C ASN A 228 -8.95 -2.70 -36.42
N THR A 229 -9.10 -4.02 -36.36
CA THR A 229 -9.03 -4.88 -37.54
C THR A 229 -10.24 -5.81 -37.59
N PHE A 230 -11.39 -5.25 -37.92
CA PHE A 230 -12.43 -5.96 -38.64
C PHE A 230 -12.89 -5.08 -39.79
N THR A 231 -12.85 -5.69 -40.97
CA THR A 231 -13.29 -5.25 -42.30
C THR A 231 -14.62 -4.52 -42.32
#